data_AF-A0A6G6Z7F6-F1
#
_entry.id   AF-A0A6G6Z7F6-F1
#
_cell.length_a   1.000
_cell.length_b   1.000
_cell.length_c   1.000
_cell.angle_alpha   90.00
_cell.angle_beta   90.00
_cell.angle_gamma   90.00
#
_symmetry.space_group_name_H-M   'P 1'
#
loop_
_entity.id
_entity.type
_entity.pdbx_description
1 polymer ?
#
loop_
_entity_poly.entity_id
_entity_poly.type
_entity_poly.pdbx_seq_one_letter_code
_entity_poly.pdbx_strand_id
1 'polypeptide(L)' 'MGGILPFVFAGAFEPSDVEAMSLACEEICAALHINGDAGARETIAARVIELGRRGERCPTALRDRVLAEENAKT' A
#
# COMPACT_ATOMS: atom_id res chain seq x y z
N MET A 1 35.59 -9.92 6.69
CA MET A 1 35.05 -8.71 6.05
C MET A 1 33.63 -8.51 6.53
N GLY A 2 33.33 -7.38 7.16
CA GLY A 2 31.96 -7.04 7.57
C GLY A 2 31.23 -6.37 6.41
N GLY A 3 30.29 -7.07 5.79
CA GLY A 3 29.39 -6.46 4.82
C GLY A 3 28.33 -5.62 5.55
N ILE A 4 27.83 -4.57 4.92
CA ILE A 4 26.74 -3.75 5.46
C ILE A 4 25.38 -4.48 5.52
N LEU A 5 25.32 -5.71 5.00
CA LEU A 5 24.16 -6.62 5.01
C LEU A 5 23.38 -6.67 6.35
N PRO A 6 24.01 -6.65 7.55
CA PRO A 6 23.30 -6.62 8.83
C PRO A 6 22.58 -5.30 9.14
N PHE A 7 22.91 -4.22 8.41
CA PHE A 7 22.42 -2.86 8.64
C PHE A 7 21.57 -2.33 7.47
N VAL A 8 21.40 -3.11 6.40
CA VAL A 8 20.49 -2.76 5.31
C VAL A 8 19.08 -2.85 5.87
N PHE A 9 18.38 -1.72 5.88
CA PHE A 9 17.02 -1.61 6.39
C PHE A 9 16.09 -2.39 5.44
N ALA A 10 15.85 -3.66 5.74
CA ALA A 10 14.77 -4.42 5.13
C ALA A 10 13.45 -3.72 5.45
N GLY A 11 12.99 -2.83 4.57
CA GLY A 11 11.81 -1.99 4.82
C GLY A 11 11.84 -0.59 4.23
N ALA A 12 12.94 -0.13 3.63
CA ALA A 12 12.88 1.06 2.79
C ALA A 12 12.07 0.74 1.53
N PHE A 13 11.12 1.61 1.19
CA PHE A 13 10.45 1.57 -0.11
C PHE A 13 11.37 2.22 -1.13
N GLU A 14 11.67 1.50 -2.19
CA GLU A 14 12.26 2.07 -3.39
C GLU A 14 11.21 2.96 -4.09
N PRO A 15 11.63 3.91 -4.94
CA PRO A 15 10.70 4.76 -5.67
C PRO A 15 9.62 3.97 -6.43
N SER A 16 9.99 2.83 -7.04
CA SER A 16 9.04 1.95 -7.73
C SER A 16 8.01 1.30 -6.80
N ASP A 17 8.37 1.05 -5.54
CA ASP A 17 7.43 0.54 -4.54
C ASP A 17 6.41 1.62 -4.17
N VAL A 18 6.86 2.86 -4.03
CA VAL A 18 5.99 4.00 -3.75
C VAL A 18 5.04 4.24 -4.91
N GLU A 19 5.51 4.18 -6.15
CA GLU A 19 4.66 4.28 -7.35
C GLU A 19 3.59 3.18 -7.39
N ALA A 20 3.97 1.93 -7.10
CA ALA A 20 3.01 0.82 -7.01
C ALA A 20 1.96 1.04 -5.91
N MET A 21 2.36 1.54 -4.74
CA MET A 21 1.45 1.86 -3.64
C MET A 21 0.52 3.02 -3.98
N SER A 22 1.03 4.06 -4.64
CA SER A 22 0.24 5.19 -5.13
C SER A 22 -0.81 4.74 -6.12
N LEU A 23 -0.43 3.91 -7.11
CA LEU A 23 -1.36 3.36 -8.09
C LEU A 23 -2.45 2.51 -7.42
N ALA A 24 -2.07 1.61 -6.51
CA ALA A 24 -3.02 0.80 -5.77
C ALA A 24 -4.02 1.67 -4.98
N CYS A 25 -3.53 2.72 -4.31
CA CYS A 25 -4.36 3.64 -3.54
C CYS A 25 -5.37 4.38 -4.43
N GLU A 26 -4.95 4.85 -5.62
CA GLU A 26 -5.83 5.50 -6.58
C GLU A 26 -6.92 4.54 -7.11
N GLU A 27 -6.53 3.31 -7.48
CA GLU A 27 -7.47 2.29 -7.96
C GLU A 27 -8.48 1.88 -6.88
N ILE A 28 -8.05 1.74 -5.62
CA ILE A 28 -8.95 1.45 -4.49
C ILE A 28 -9.92 2.61 -4.27
N CYS A 29 -9.43 3.85 -4.23
CA CYS A 29 -10.28 5.03 -4.02
C CYS A 29 -11.33 5.15 -5.13
N ALA A 30 -10.94 4.89 -6.38
CA ALA A 30 -11.87 4.89 -7.52
C ALA A 30 -12.94 3.79 -7.37
N ALA A 31 -12.55 2.56 -7.00
CA ALA A 31 -13.45 1.44 -6.82
C ALA A 31 -14.45 1.63 -5.65
N LEU A 32 -14.03 2.33 -4.59
CA LEU A 32 -14.87 2.65 -3.43
C LEU A 32 -15.62 3.98 -3.57
N HIS A 33 -15.53 4.64 -4.74
CA HIS A 33 -16.13 5.95 -4.99
C HIS A 33 -15.75 7.03 -3.95
N ILE A 34 -14.53 6.97 -3.42
CA ILE A 34 -13.98 7.95 -2.46
C ILE A 34 -13.61 9.22 -3.24
N ASN A 35 -14.58 10.14 -3.35
CA ASN A 35 -14.43 11.40 -4.06
C ASN A 35 -14.26 12.56 -3.08
N GLY A 36 -13.06 13.13 -2.99
CA GLY A 36 -12.78 14.32 -2.19
C GLY A 36 -12.75 14.13 -0.67
N ASP A 37 -13.05 12.93 -0.16
CA ASP A 37 -12.89 12.59 1.26
C ASP A 37 -11.42 12.28 1.57
N ALA A 38 -10.75 13.28 2.14
CA ALA A 38 -9.35 13.17 2.53
C ALA A 38 -9.12 12.14 3.65
N GLY A 39 -10.06 11.98 4.58
CA GLY A 39 -9.93 11.05 5.71
C GLY A 39 -10.08 9.60 5.27
N ALA A 40 -11.06 9.32 4.39
CA ALA A 40 -11.20 8.02 3.78
C ALA A 40 -9.97 7.66 2.92
N ARG A 41 -9.47 8.62 2.12
CA ARG A 41 -8.25 8.42 1.33
C ARG A 41 -7.01 8.15 2.20
N GLU A 42 -6.85 8.87 3.32
CA GLU A 42 -5.76 8.63 4.26
C GLU A 42 -5.85 7.24 4.89
N THR A 43 -7.06 6.78 5.24
CA THR A 43 -7.28 5.43 5.78
C THR A 43 -6.86 4.35 4.79
N ILE A 44 -7.22 4.49 3.51
CA ILE A 44 -6.80 3.57 2.44
C ILE A 44 -5.28 3.62 2.26
N ALA A 45 -4.68 4.81 2.19
CA ALA A 45 -3.24 4.96 2.02
C ALA A 45 -2.44 4.31 3.17
N ALA A 46 -2.88 4.52 4.42
CA ALA A 46 -2.28 3.90 5.60
C ALA A 46 -2.32 2.36 5.49
N ARG A 47 -3.44 1.81 4.98
CA ARG A 47 -3.58 0.37 4.83
C ARG A 47 -2.67 -0.20 3.73
N VAL A 48 -2.58 0.47 2.59
CA VAL A 48 -1.66 0.09 1.49
C VAL A 48 -0.21 0.11 1.98
N ILE A 49 0.20 1.15 2.72
CA ILE A 49 1.56 1.26 3.29
C ILE A 49 1.84 0.12 4.28
N GLU A 50 0.86 -0.26 5.10
CA GLU A 50 1.00 -1.37 6.03
C GLU A 50 1.24 -2.71 5.33
N LEU A 51 0.50 -2.99 4.25
CA LEU A 51 0.74 -4.16 3.41
C LEU A 51 2.12 -4.11 2.73
N GLY A 52 2.50 -2.93 2.26
CA GLY A 52 3.84 -2.63 1.76
C GLY A 52 4.96 -2.99 2.74
N ARG A 53 4.80 -2.58 4.01
CA ARG A 53 5.75 -2.87 5.09
C ARG A 53 5.84 -4.36 5.41
N ARG A 54 4.79 -5.12 5.14
CA ARG A 54 4.76 -6.60 5.30
C ARG A 54 5.39 -7.34 4.11
N GLY A 55 5.83 -6.62 3.09
CA GLY A 55 6.56 -7.18 1.94
C GLY A 55 5.74 -7.31 0.66
N GLU A 56 4.46 -6.91 0.65
CA GLU A 56 3.67 -6.88 -0.58
C GLU A 56 4.09 -5.67 -1.42
N ARG A 57 4.51 -5.90 -2.67
CA ARG A 57 4.99 -4.85 -3.59
C ARG A 57 4.21 -4.83 -4.89
N CYS A 58 3.34 -5.80 -5.13
CA CYS A 58 2.54 -5.88 -6.33
C CYS A 58 1.31 -4.94 -6.20
N PRO A 59 1.13 -3.97 -7.11
CA PRO A 59 0.05 -2.99 -7.00
C PRO A 59 -1.34 -3.64 -7.05
N THR A 60 -1.53 -4.66 -7.90
CA THR A 60 -2.81 -5.38 -7.98
C THR A 60 -3.08 -6.20 -6.72
N ALA A 61 -2.06 -6.83 -6.13
CA ALA A 61 -2.23 -7.57 -4.87
C ALA A 61 -2.55 -6.64 -3.70
N LEU A 62 -1.92 -5.45 -3.64
CA LEU A 62 -2.26 -4.40 -2.67
C LEU A 62 -3.73 -3.99 -2.82
N ARG A 63 -4.17 -3.66 -4.04
CA ARG A 63 -5.55 -3.27 -4.33
C ARG A 63 -6.54 -4.35 -3.93
N ASP A 64 -6.39 -5.55 -4.47
CA ASP A 64 -7.36 -6.63 -4.32
C ASP A 64 -7.54 -7.00 -2.85
N ARG A 65 -6.44 -6.97 -2.07
CA ARG A 65 -6.48 -7.23 -0.65
C ARG A 65 -7.22 -6.16 0.14
N VAL A 66 -6.96 -4.88 -0.14
CA VAL A 66 -7.67 -3.79 0.55
C VAL A 66 -9.15 -3.79 0.19
N LEU A 67 -9.51 -4.02 -1.07
CA LEU A 67 -10.91 -4.12 -1.48
C LEU A 67 -11.63 -5.30 -0.80
N ALA A 68 -10.96 -6.45 -0.68
CA ALA A 68 -11.52 -7.59 0.04
C ALA A 68 -11.75 -7.28 1.53
N GLU A 69 -10.83 -6.54 2.16
CA GLU A 69 -10.96 -6.12 3.56
C GLU A 69 -12.10 -5.11 3.78
N GLU A 70 -12.29 -4.15 2.88
CA GLU A 70 -13.41 -3.19 2.97
C GLU A 70 -14.76 -3.87 2.69
N ASN A 71 -14.83 -4.77 1.72
CA ASN A 71 -16.05 -5.54 1.44
C ASN A 71 -16.44 -6.46 2.60
N ALA A 72 -15.48 -6.95 3.39
CA ALA A 72 -15.73 -7.80 4.56
C ALA A 72 -16.20 -7.04 5.81
N LYS A 73 -16.12 -5.69 5.82
CA LYS A 73 -16.61 -4.85 6.92
C LYS A 73 -18.10 -4.48 6.78
N THR A 74 -18.71 -4.78 5.64
CA THR A 74 -20.12 -4.49 5.31
C THR A 74 -20.99 -5.71 5.62
#